data_AF-A0A133ZMC3-F1
#
_entry.id   AF-A0A133ZMC3-F1
#
_cell.length_a   1.000
_cell.length_b   1.000
_cell.length_c   1.000
_cell.angle_alpha   90.00
_cell.angle_beta   90.00
_cell.angle_gamma   90.00
#
_symmetry.space_group_name_H-M   'P 1'
#
loop_
_entity.id
_entity.type
_entity.pdbx_description
1 polymer ?
#
loop_
_entity_poly.entity_id
_entity_poly.type
_entity_poly.pdbx_seq_one_letter_code
_entity_poly.pdbx_strand_id
1 'polypeptide(L)'
;MTEAWLLGDADGISEYFSIPRRAIPREPEALVHAKRTLLSLVHEYAPRELKEEFVSTLGTQVRMGPLFADHLTEFGRDHWDIDAARQHCPSLQRAWLRLTAAASSSTAR
;
A
#
# COMPACT_ATOMS: atom_id res chain seq x y z
N MET A 1 7.86 -3.60 6.26
CA MET A 1 8.01 -2.18 5.87
C MET A 1 6.62 -1.58 5.66
N THR A 2 6.48 -0.25 5.63
CA THR A 2 5.22 0.49 5.51
C THR A 2 4.36 0.08 4.31
N GLU A 3 4.97 -0.35 3.20
CA GLU A 3 4.24 -0.77 2.00
C GLU A 3 3.36 -2.01 2.24
N ALA A 4 3.63 -2.80 3.29
CA ALA A 4 2.74 -3.88 3.71
C ALA A 4 1.41 -3.34 4.26
N TRP A 5 1.41 -2.19 4.95
CA TRP A 5 0.18 -1.56 5.44
C TRP A 5 -0.66 -1.01 4.29
N LEU A 6 -0.02 -0.46 3.26
CA LEU A 6 -0.71 -0.01 2.05
C LEU A 6 -1.39 -1.18 1.33
N LEU A 7 -0.68 -2.30 1.17
CA LEU A 7 -1.23 -3.54 0.56
C LEU A 7 -2.35 -4.19 1.39
N GLY A 8 -2.52 -3.81 2.66
CA GLY A 8 -3.63 -4.28 3.49
C GLY A 8 -5.00 -3.82 2.98
N ASP A 9 -5.05 -2.70 2.27
CA ASP A 9 -6.24 -2.20 1.60
C ASP A 9 -6.27 -2.70 0.15
N ALA A 10 -6.66 -3.96 -0.02
CA ALA A 10 -6.67 -4.59 -1.34
C ALA A 10 -7.70 -3.96 -2.29
N ASP A 11 -8.79 -3.41 -1.75
CA ASP A 11 -9.83 -2.79 -2.56
C ASP A 11 -9.37 -1.41 -3.06
N GLY A 12 -8.77 -0.58 -2.19
CA GLY A 12 -8.17 0.70 -2.60
C GLY A 12 -6.99 0.53 -3.56
N ILE A 13 -6.10 -0.45 -3.34
CA ILE A 13 -5.02 -0.77 -4.30
C ILE A 13 -5.60 -1.21 -5.65
N SER A 14 -6.67 -1.99 -5.63
CA SER A 14 -7.30 -2.48 -6.86
C SER A 14 -7.86 -1.33 -7.68
N GLU A 15 -8.56 -0.40 -7.03
CA GLU A 15 -9.16 0.77 -7.65
C GLU A 15 -8.11 1.76 -8.16
N TYR A 16 -7.19 2.20 -7.29
CA TYR A 16 -6.21 3.25 -7.61
C TYR A 16 -5.19 2.80 -8.68
N PHE A 17 -4.63 1.60 -8.55
CA PHE A 17 -3.62 1.10 -9.48
C PHE A 17 -4.20 0.29 -10.64
N SER A 18 -5.53 0.12 -10.70
CA SER A 18 -6.22 -0.77 -11.67
C SER A 18 -5.68 -2.21 -11.65
N ILE A 19 -5.29 -2.72 -10.47
CA ILE A 19 -4.79 -4.08 -10.28
C ILE A 19 -5.96 -5.01 -9.98
N PRO A 20 -6.09 -6.19 -10.61
CA PRO A 20 -7.12 -7.14 -10.24
C PRO A 20 -7.00 -7.54 -8.76
N ARG A 21 -8.06 -7.35 -7.97
CA ARG A 21 -8.08 -7.66 -6.53
C ARG A 21 -7.53 -9.05 -6.19
N ARG A 22 -7.78 -10.05 -7.05
CA ARG A 22 -7.30 -11.44 -6.90
C ARG A 22 -5.77 -11.59 -6.96
N ALA A 23 -5.06 -10.62 -7.54
CA ALA A 23 -3.60 -10.61 -7.64
C ALA A 23 -2.94 -10.01 -6.38
N ILE A 24 -3.71 -9.31 -5.54
CA ILE A 24 -3.19 -8.62 -4.36
C ILE A 24 -3.04 -9.65 -3.22
N PRO A 25 -1.86 -9.72 -2.56
CA PRO A 25 -1.62 -10.65 -1.47
C PRO A 25 -2.57 -10.45 -0.28
N ARG A 26 -3.09 -11.55 0.28
CA ARG A 26 -3.97 -11.51 1.46
C ARG A 26 -3.23 -11.30 2.78
N GLU A 27 -1.95 -11.65 2.82
CA GLU A 27 -1.10 -11.57 4.02
C GLU A 27 0.10 -10.64 3.74
N PRO A 28 -0.13 -9.32 3.63
CA PRO A 28 0.90 -8.40 3.18
C PRO A 28 2.09 -8.27 4.15
N GLU A 29 1.89 -8.49 5.45
CA GLU A 29 2.97 -8.48 6.45
C GLU A 29 3.86 -9.73 6.40
N ALA A 30 3.42 -10.81 5.76
CA ALA A 30 4.21 -12.02 5.53
C ALA A 30 5.14 -11.91 4.30
N LEU A 31 4.99 -10.85 3.49
CA LEU A 31 5.82 -10.63 2.31
C LEU A 31 7.26 -10.27 2.71
N VAL A 32 8.22 -11.00 2.16
CA VAL A 32 9.66 -10.71 2.34
C VAL A 32 10.00 -9.30 1.85
N HIS A 33 9.39 -8.87 0.74
CA HIS A 33 9.67 -7.59 0.10
C HIS A 33 8.40 -6.88 -0.40
N ALA A 34 7.54 -6.40 0.51
CA ALA A 34 6.25 -5.75 0.18
C ALA A 34 6.35 -4.66 -0.92
N LYS A 35 7.36 -3.79 -0.86
CA LYS A 35 7.62 -2.78 -1.91
C LYS A 35 7.89 -3.40 -3.28
N ARG A 36 8.72 -4.45 -3.35
CA ARG A 36 9.01 -5.14 -4.60
C ARG A 36 7.75 -5.80 -5.14
N THR A 37 6.94 -6.39 -4.26
CA THR A 37 5.64 -6.95 -4.64
C THR A 37 4.72 -5.90 -5.25
N LEU A 38 4.58 -4.72 -4.62
CA LEU A 38 3.77 -3.62 -5.16
C LEU A 38 4.29 -3.16 -6.52
N LEU A 39 5.60 -2.93 -6.66
CA LEU A 39 6.21 -2.55 -7.94
C LEU A 39 5.94 -3.60 -9.03
N SER A 40 6.05 -4.89 -8.71
CA SER A 40 5.76 -5.98 -9.65
C SER A 40 4.28 -6.03 -10.05
N LEU A 41 3.36 -5.85 -9.10
CA LEU A 41 1.92 -5.82 -9.42
C LEU A 41 1.57 -4.65 -10.34
N VAL A 42 2.10 -3.46 -10.05
CA VAL A 42 1.90 -2.29 -10.92
C VAL A 42 2.50 -2.56 -12.30
N HIS A 43 3.74 -3.06 -12.37
CA HIS A 43 4.40 -3.38 -13.64
C HIS A 43 3.64 -4.42 -14.48
N GLU A 44 2.96 -5.38 -13.85
CA GLU A 44 2.19 -6.41 -14.53
C GLU A 44 0.83 -5.88 -14.99
N TYR A 45 0.05 -5.26 -14.10
CA TYR A 45 -1.38 -5.06 -14.32
C TYR A 45 -1.80 -3.63 -14.68
N ALA A 46 -1.13 -2.60 -14.15
CA ALA A 46 -1.61 -1.22 -14.28
C ALA A 46 -1.67 -0.72 -15.75
N PRO A 47 -2.42 0.35 -16.04
CA PRO A 47 -2.38 1.01 -17.34
C PRO A 47 -0.99 1.57 -17.63
N ARG A 48 -0.69 1.76 -18.92
CA ARG A 48 0.63 2.17 -19.39
C ARG A 48 1.13 3.47 -18.75
N GLU A 49 0.26 4.48 -18.69
CA GLU A 49 0.58 5.80 -18.13
C GLU A 49 1.06 5.67 -16.68
N LEU A 50 0.24 5.04 -15.83
CA LEU A 50 0.58 4.80 -14.42
C LEU A 50 1.86 3.94 -14.28
N LYS A 51 2.07 2.96 -15.15
CA LYS A 51 3.30 2.13 -15.13
C LYS A 51 4.55 2.97 -15.35
N GLU A 52 4.53 3.86 -16.35
CA GLU A 52 5.67 4.71 -16.70
C GLU A 52 5.99 5.73 -15.60
N GLU A 53 4.99 6.11 -14.80
CA GLU A 53 5.11 7.02 -13.67
C GLU A 53 5.59 6.31 -12.39
N PHE A 54 5.00 5.17 -12.05
CA PHE A 54 5.23 4.46 -10.79
C PHE A 54 6.42 3.50 -10.82
N VAL A 55 6.74 2.96 -12.01
CA VAL A 55 7.73 1.91 -12.19
C VAL A 55 8.77 2.32 -13.23
N SER A 56 10.04 1.97 -12.98
CA SER A 56 11.09 1.98 -13.99
C SER A 56 11.66 0.59 -14.17
N THR A 57 12.07 0.25 -15.39
CA THR A 57 12.71 -1.03 -15.71
C THR A 57 14.15 -0.82 -16.15
N LEU A 58 15.10 -1.51 -15.52
CA LEU A 58 16.49 -1.59 -15.97
C LEU A 58 16.82 -3.05 -16.30
N GLY A 59 16.77 -3.39 -17.58
CA GLY A 59 16.78 -4.79 -18.02
C GLY A 59 15.58 -5.55 -17.47
N THR A 60 15.82 -6.65 -16.76
CA THR A 60 14.75 -7.47 -16.13
C THR A 60 14.37 -7.00 -14.72
N GLN A 61 15.02 -5.97 -14.19
CA GLN A 61 14.76 -5.48 -12.84
C GLN A 61 13.71 -4.37 -12.83
N VAL A 62 12.67 -4.57 -12.02
CA VAL A 62 11.64 -3.58 -11.71
C VAL A 62 12.12 -2.70 -10.55
N ARG A 63 12.06 -1.38 -10.73
CA ARG A 63 12.51 -0.35 -9.77
C ARG A 63 11.44 0.73 -9.63
N MET A 64 11.62 1.62 -8.65
CA MET A 64 10.76 2.79 -8.46
C MET A 64 10.86 3.71 -9.69
N GLY A 65 9.70 4.12 -10.21
CA GLY A 65 9.57 5.11 -11.27
C GLY A 65 9.72 6.54 -10.77
N PRO A 66 9.68 7.52 -11.69
CA PRO A 66 9.88 8.93 -11.38
C PRO A 66 8.88 9.50 -10.38
N LEU A 67 7.62 9.05 -10.39
CA LEU A 67 6.54 9.54 -9.53
C LEU A 67 6.11 8.52 -8.47
N PHE A 68 6.95 7.51 -8.17
CA PHE A 68 6.65 6.48 -7.19
C PHE A 68 6.22 7.06 -5.83
N ALA A 69 6.97 8.04 -5.32
CA ALA A 69 6.69 8.65 -4.02
C ALA A 69 5.42 9.51 -4.05
N ASP A 70 5.17 10.20 -5.16
CA ASP A 70 3.99 11.05 -5.34
C ASP A 70 2.72 10.20 -5.32
N HIS A 71 2.68 9.12 -6.10
CA HIS A 71 1.55 8.20 -6.10
C HIS A 71 1.35 7.50 -4.75
N LEU A 72 2.42 7.13 -4.03
CA LEU A 72 2.26 6.56 -2.69
C LEU A 72 1.69 7.58 -1.70
N THR A 73 2.07 8.86 -1.86
CA THR A 73 1.58 9.95 -1.02
C THR A 73 0.12 10.24 -1.30
N GLU A 74 -0.26 10.35 -2.57
CA GLU A 74 -1.64 10.53 -3.04
C GLU A 74 -2.51 9.35 -2.59
N PHE A 75 -2.10 8.12 -2.87
CA PHE A 75 -2.82 6.93 -2.42
C PHE A 75 -3.01 6.93 -0.91
N GLY A 76 -1.94 7.12 -0.14
CA GLY A 76 -2.00 7.10 1.33
C GLY A 76 -2.83 8.23 1.94
N ARG A 77 -3.02 9.34 1.23
CA ARG A 77 -3.77 10.51 1.71
C ARG A 77 -5.23 10.47 1.31
N ASP A 78 -5.48 10.18 0.04
CA ASP A 78 -6.76 10.47 -0.62
C ASP A 78 -7.59 9.21 -0.90
N HIS A 79 -6.97 8.02 -0.88
CA HIS A 79 -7.61 6.77 -1.30
C HIS A 79 -7.53 5.63 -0.27
N TRP A 80 -6.47 5.58 0.53
CA TRP A 80 -6.19 4.45 1.41
C TRP A 80 -7.16 4.35 2.58
N ASP A 81 -7.81 3.19 2.71
CA ASP A 81 -8.72 2.88 3.82
C ASP A 81 -7.98 2.15 4.96
N ILE A 82 -7.80 2.85 6.07
CA ILE A 82 -7.17 2.29 7.28
C ILE A 82 -8.01 1.18 7.92
N ASP A 83 -9.34 1.23 7.83
CA ASP A 83 -10.23 0.20 8.38
C ASP A 83 -10.15 -1.08 7.55
N ALA A 84 -10.02 -0.98 6.22
CA ALA A 84 -9.75 -2.13 5.36
C ALA A 84 -8.34 -2.69 5.63
N ALA A 85 -7.33 -1.82 5.73
CA ALA A 85 -5.94 -2.22 5.90
C ALA A 85 -5.68 -2.95 7.23
N ARG A 86 -6.21 -2.44 8.34
CA ARG A 86 -5.95 -3.02 9.67
C ARG A 86 -6.55 -4.43 9.84
N GLN A 87 -7.52 -4.82 9.03
CA GLN A 87 -8.07 -6.18 9.03
C GLN A 87 -7.06 -7.22 8.51
N HIS A 88 -6.10 -6.80 7.67
CA HIS A 88 -5.11 -7.68 7.04
C HIS A 88 -3.68 -7.45 7.57
N CYS A 89 -3.48 -6.43 8.41
CA CYS A 89 -2.19 -6.05 8.96
C CYS A 89 -2.21 -6.07 10.50
N PRO A 90 -1.84 -7.21 11.15
CA PRO A 90 -1.82 -7.31 12.60
C PRO A 90 -0.97 -6.25 13.31
N SER A 91 0.17 -5.82 12.72
CA SER A 91 0.97 -4.76 13.33
C SER A 91 0.30 -3.38 13.23
N LEU A 92 -0.40 -3.09 12.14
CA LEU A 92 -1.20 -1.87 11.98
C LEU A 92 -2.37 -1.83 12.97
N GLN A 93 -3.12 -2.92 13.12
CA GLN A 93 -4.21 -3.00 14.09
C GLN A 93 -3.72 -2.70 15.52
N ARG A 94 -2.56 -3.25 15.90
CA ARG A 94 -1.96 -2.96 17.21
C ARG A 94 -1.56 -1.48 17.35
N ALA A 95 -0.97 -0.88 16.31
CA ALA A 95 -0.60 0.53 16.31
C ALA A 95 -1.84 1.43 16.44
N TRP A 96 -2.89 1.16 15.66
CA TRP A 96 -4.16 1.87 15.69
C TRP A 96 -4.80 1.84 17.08
N LEU A 97 -4.90 0.67 17.72
CA LEU A 97 -5.46 0.53 19.07
C LEU A 97 -4.70 1.37 20.12
N ARG A 98 -3.38 1.51 19.98
CA ARG A 98 -2.56 2.31 20.90
C ARG A 98 -2.77 3.80 20.67
N LEU A 99 -2.83 4.23 19.40
CA LEU A 99 -3.04 5.64 19.03
C LEU A 99 -4.43 6.13 19.45
N THR A 100 -5.48 5.34 19.24
CA THR A 100 -6.85 5.72 19.61
C THR A 100 -7.02 5.76 21.13
N ALA A 101 -6.47 4.79 21.87
CA ALA A 101 -6.47 4.83 23.34
C ALA A 101 -5.75 6.07 23.90
N ALA A 102 -4.60 6.45 23.32
CA ALA A 102 -3.87 7.65 23.72
C ALA A 102 -4.66 8.94 23.44
N ALA A 103 -5.29 9.04 22.27
CA ALA A 103 -6.12 10.20 21.89
C ALA A 103 -7.32 10.38 22.85
N SER A 104 -7.98 9.28 23.24
CA SER A 104 -9.06 9.33 24.23
C SER A 104 -8.57 9.78 25.61
N SER A 105 -7.34 9.44 26.00
CA SER A 105 -6.76 9.86 27.28
C SER A 105 -6.26 11.31 27.32
N SER A 106 -5.97 11.90 26.15
CA SER A 106 -5.48 13.29 26.03
C SER A 106 -6.59 14.33 26.12
N THR A 107 -7.86 13.94 25.93
CA THR A 107 -9.03 14.85 26.05
C THR A 107 -9.47 15.02 27.51
N ALA A 108 -8.88 14.26 28.45
CA ALA A 108 -9.20 14.28 29.88
C ALA A 108 -8.19 15.07 30.74
N ARG A 109 -7.35 15.92 30.15
CA ARG A 109 -6.39 16.79 30.85
C ARG A 109 -6.59 18.26 30.50
#